data_AF-A0A4Q3YC65-F1
#
_entry.id   AF-A0A4Q3YC65-F1
#
_cell.length_a   1.000
_cell.length_b   1.000
_cell.length_c   1.000
_cell.angle_alpha   90.00
_cell.angle_beta   90.00
_cell.angle_gamma   90.00
#
_symmetry.space_group_name_H-M   'P 1'
#
loop_
_entity.id
_entity.type
_entity.pdbx_description
1 polymer ?
#
loop_
_entity_poly.entity_id
_entity_poly.type
_entity_poly.pdbx_seq_one_letter_code
_entity_poly.pdbx_strand_id
1 'polypeptide(L)'
;MGRVFDQTANAVNTERRGAVEVIVKTNHPTLLAEIAAGGGPVLTRAMDAAGVPLSDRSARILQLQGDLPVYRANLEALTTALLLYGG
;
A
#
# COMPACT_ATOMS: atom_id res chain seq x y z
N MET A 1 -8.08 19.48 29.19
CA MET A 1 -7.21 19.97 28.11
C MET A 1 -7.10 18.85 27.08
N GLY A 2 -8.01 18.83 26.10
CA GLY A 2 -8.22 17.70 25.18
C GLY A 2 -7.52 17.91 23.83
N ARG A 3 -6.86 16.84 23.37
CA ARG A 3 -6.35 16.54 22.01
C ARG A 3 -6.42 17.66 20.95
N VAL A 4 -5.25 18.23 20.64
CA VAL A 4 -5.00 19.02 19.42
C VAL A 4 -3.99 18.33 18.47
N PHE A 5 -3.67 17.05 18.71
CA PHE A 5 -2.63 16.30 17.98
C PHE A 5 -3.14 15.42 16.83
N ASP A 6 -4.45 15.41 16.54
CA ASP A 6 -5.06 14.38 15.68
C ASP A 6 -5.36 14.83 14.24
N GLN A 7 -5.53 16.14 13.99
CA GLN A 7 -6.02 16.61 12.68
C GLN A 7 -4.99 16.50 11.55
N THR A 8 -3.70 16.72 11.83
CA THR A 8 -2.62 16.59 10.83
C THR A 8 -2.30 15.14 10.51
N ALA A 9 -2.25 14.26 11.51
CA ALA A 9 -2.07 12.83 11.30
C ALA A 9 -3.21 12.23 10.46
N ASN A 10 -4.45 12.63 10.75
CA ASN A 10 -5.62 12.18 10.01
C ASN A 10 -5.64 12.72 8.56
N ALA A 11 -5.22 13.98 8.35
CA ALA A 11 -5.09 14.55 7.01
C ALA A 11 -4.00 13.85 6.17
N VAL A 12 -2.83 13.59 6.76
CA VAL A 12 -1.72 12.85 6.09
C VAL A 12 -2.15 11.42 5.76
N ASN A 13 -2.87 10.75 6.66
CA ASN A 13 -3.39 9.41 6.41
C ASN A 13 -4.45 9.40 5.30
N THR A 14 -5.27 10.45 5.20
CA THR A 14 -6.27 10.58 4.14
C THR A 14 -5.61 10.82 2.77
N GLU A 15 -4.58 11.67 2.72
CA GLU A 15 -3.83 11.93 1.48
C GLU A 15 -3.09 10.68 1.00
N ARG A 16 -2.39 9.97 1.91
CA ARG A 16 -1.73 8.69 1.59
C ARG A 16 -2.73 7.67 1.07
N ARG A 17 -3.89 7.53 1.72
CA ARG A 17 -4.95 6.61 1.27
C ARG A 17 -5.39 6.95 -0.15
N GLY A 18 -5.66 8.22 -0.45
CA GLY A 18 -6.05 8.66 -1.78
C GLY A 18 -5.00 8.32 -2.85
N ALA A 19 -3.72 8.60 -2.58
CA ALA A 19 -2.63 8.31 -3.51
C ALA A 19 -2.49 6.79 -3.79
N VAL A 20 -2.51 5.97 -2.74
CA VAL A 20 -2.43 4.50 -2.87
C VAL A 20 -3.64 3.95 -3.62
N GLU A 21 -4.84 4.41 -3.30
CA GLU A 21 -6.07 3.97 -3.94
C GLU A 21 -6.08 4.25 -5.45
N VAL A 22 -5.62 5.43 -5.87
CA VAL A 22 -5.47 5.77 -7.29
C VAL A 22 -4.46 4.83 -7.97
N ILE A 23 -3.28 4.62 -7.38
CA ILE A 23 -2.26 3.73 -7.95
C ILE A 23 -2.80 2.31 -8.08
N VAL A 24 -3.46 1.79 -7.05
CA VAL A 24 -4.02 0.43 -7.03
C VAL A 24 -5.10 0.28 -8.09
N LYS A 25 -6.08 1.19 -8.15
CA LYS A 25 -7.18 1.09 -9.11
C LYS A 25 -6.72 1.20 -10.56
N THR A 26 -5.79 2.10 -10.85
CA THR A 26 -5.31 2.33 -12.22
C THR A 26 -4.38 1.21 -12.71
N ASN A 27 -3.68 0.51 -11.81
CA ASN A 27 -2.60 -0.42 -12.18
C ASN A 27 -2.78 -1.83 -11.62
N HIS A 28 -3.99 -2.22 -11.21
CA HIS A 28 -4.23 -3.47 -10.47
C HIS A 28 -3.64 -4.73 -11.12
N PRO A 29 -3.80 -5.00 -12.43
CA PRO A 29 -3.19 -6.18 -13.05
C PRO A 29 -1.66 -6.15 -13.01
N THR A 30 -1.06 -4.98 -13.24
CA THR A 30 0.40 -4.80 -13.19
C THR A 30 0.92 -4.97 -11.77
N LEU A 31 0.23 -4.44 -10.76
CA LEU A 31 0.59 -4.63 -9.35
C LEU A 31 0.60 -6.10 -8.97
N LEU A 32 -0.42 -6.86 -9.38
CA LEU A 32 -0.47 -8.30 -9.10
C LEU A 32 0.70 -9.05 -9.76
N ALA A 33 1.05 -8.69 -11.00
CA ALA A 33 2.20 -9.27 -11.69
C ALA A 33 3.52 -8.92 -11.01
N GLU A 34 3.71 -7.65 -10.61
CA GLU A 34 4.92 -7.19 -9.92
C GLU A 34 5.05 -7.79 -8.51
N ILE A 35 3.94 -7.93 -7.77
CA ILE A 35 3.94 -8.65 -6.48
C ILE A 35 4.37 -10.09 -6.72
N ALA A 36 3.79 -10.79 -7.70
CA ALA A 36 4.18 -12.16 -8.03
C ALA A 36 5.66 -12.27 -8.46
N ALA A 37 6.20 -11.26 -9.16
CA ALA A 37 7.59 -11.19 -9.57
C ALA A 37 8.57 -10.82 -8.43
N GLY A 38 8.06 -10.39 -7.27
CA GLY A 38 8.86 -9.98 -6.12
C GLY A 38 9.31 -8.52 -6.16
N GLY A 39 8.71 -7.70 -7.02
CA GLY A 39 9.05 -6.29 -7.16
C GLY A 39 8.68 -5.71 -8.52
N GLY A 40 8.71 -4.39 -8.60
CA GLY A 40 8.53 -3.65 -9.83
C GLY A 40 8.26 -2.16 -9.60
N PRO A 41 8.28 -1.35 -10.67
CA PRO A 41 8.14 0.09 -10.55
C PRO A 41 6.78 0.55 -10.00
N VAL A 42 5.67 -0.12 -10.34
CA VAL A 42 4.35 0.26 -9.85
C VAL A 42 4.18 -0.10 -8.37
N LEU A 43 4.63 -1.29 -7.97
CA LEU A 43 4.62 -1.76 -6.60
C LEU A 43 5.53 -0.90 -5.71
N THR A 44 6.69 -0.50 -6.23
CA THR A 44 7.59 0.44 -5.54
C THR A 44 6.89 1.77 -5.29
N ARG A 45 6.24 2.35 -6.32
CA ARG A 45 5.47 3.59 -6.17
C ARG A 45 4.31 3.46 -5.19
N ALA A 46 3.61 2.33 -5.19
CA ALA A 46 2.52 2.07 -4.26
C ALA A 46 3.04 2.00 -2.81
N MET A 47 4.18 1.35 -2.59
CA MET A 47 4.87 1.32 -1.30
C MET A 47 5.40 2.69 -0.87
N ASP A 48 5.92 3.49 -1.80
CA ASP A 48 6.34 4.87 -1.53
C ASP A 48 5.15 5.74 -1.09
N ALA A 49 4.03 5.68 -1.83
CA ALA A 49 2.81 6.44 -1.53
C ALA A 49 2.18 6.02 -0.20
N ALA A 50 2.28 4.73 0.14
CA ALA A 50 1.85 4.23 1.44
C ALA A 50 2.79 4.61 2.58
N GLY A 51 4.04 4.98 2.29
CA GLY A 51 5.05 5.30 3.32
C GLY A 51 5.79 4.08 3.86
N VAL A 52 5.81 2.95 3.14
CA VAL A 52 6.49 1.72 3.56
C VAL A 52 8.01 1.93 3.58
N PRO A 53 8.68 1.76 4.74
CA PRO A 53 10.13 1.88 4.84
C PRO A 53 10.86 0.92 3.91
N LEU A 54 11.96 1.37 3.29
CA LEU A 54 12.77 0.55 2.38
C LEU A 54 13.28 -0.75 3.03
N SER A 55 13.62 -0.70 4.33
CA SER A 55 14.06 -1.85 5.13
C SER A 55 13.02 -2.97 5.21
N ASP A 56 11.74 -2.60 5.12
CA ASP A 56 10.63 -3.51 5.39
C ASP A 56 10.08 -4.13 4.10
N ARG A 57 10.36 -3.51 2.94
CA ARG A 57 9.74 -3.87 1.65
C ARG A 57 9.94 -5.32 1.26
N SER A 58 11.13 -5.88 1.46
CA SER A 58 11.40 -7.28 1.11
C SER A 58 10.47 -8.23 1.89
N ALA A 59 10.32 -8.00 3.20
CA ALA A 59 9.39 -8.77 4.03
C ALA A 59 7.93 -8.53 3.64
N ARG A 60 7.54 -7.28 3.32
CA ARG A 60 6.17 -6.96 2.89
C ARG A 60 5.80 -7.58 1.55
N ILE A 61 6.73 -7.61 0.59
CA ILE A 61 6.51 -8.26 -0.71
C ILE A 61 6.24 -9.76 -0.52
N LEU A 62 7.00 -10.43 0.35
CA LEU A 62 6.76 -11.85 0.66
C LEU A 62 5.37 -12.07 1.28
N GLN A 63 4.92 -11.18 2.18
CA GLN A 63 3.57 -11.22 2.73
C GLN A 63 2.53 -11.03 1.61
N LEU A 64 2.72 -10.03 0.75
CA LEU A 64 1.81 -9.76 -0.37
C LEU A 64 1.71 -10.93 -1.36
N GLN A 65 2.80 -11.65 -1.58
CA GLN A 65 2.83 -12.85 -2.43
C GLN A 65 2.01 -14.00 -1.83
N GLY A 66 2.07 -14.19 -0.50
CA GLY A 66 1.27 -15.20 0.19
C GLY A 66 -0.24 -14.93 0.07
N ASP A 67 -0.63 -13.66 0.11
CA ASP A 67 -2.03 -13.22 0.05
C ASP A 67 -2.48 -12.81 -1.37
N LEU A 68 -1.68 -13.09 -2.41
CA LEU A 68 -1.96 -12.71 -3.79
C LEU A 68 -3.39 -13.10 -4.26
N PRO A 69 -3.93 -14.29 -3.94
CA PRO A 69 -5.29 -14.65 -4.32
C PRO A 69 -6.36 -13.71 -3.76
N VAL A 70 -6.15 -13.14 -2.56
CA VAL A 70 -7.07 -12.18 -1.92
C VAL A 70 -7.08 -10.87 -2.72
N TYR A 71 -5.90 -10.37 -3.08
CA TYR A 71 -5.77 -9.09 -3.79
C TYR A 71 -6.27 -9.16 -5.23
N ARG A 72 -6.22 -10.34 -5.86
CA ARG A 72 -6.82 -10.56 -7.19
C ARG A 72 -8.33 -10.31 -7.18
N ALA A 73 -9.01 -10.69 -6.10
CA ALA A 73 -10.45 -10.54 -5.97
C ALA A 73 -10.88 -9.20 -5.36
N ASN A 74 -9.98 -8.49 -4.67
CA ASN A 74 -10.33 -7.33 -3.88
C ASN A 74 -9.24 -6.23 -3.93
N LEU A 75 -9.54 -5.14 -4.63
CA LEU A 75 -8.65 -3.98 -4.75
C LEU A 75 -8.50 -3.24 -3.42
N GLU A 76 -9.58 -3.08 -2.65
CA GLU A 76 -9.54 -2.39 -1.35
C GLU A 76 -8.67 -3.15 -0.35
N ALA A 77 -8.69 -4.49 -0.39
CA ALA A 77 -7.81 -5.30 0.45
C ALA A 77 -6.32 -5.02 0.18
N LEU A 78 -5.94 -4.82 -1.09
CA LEU A 78 -4.57 -4.46 -1.45
C LEU A 78 -4.22 -3.04 -0.99
N THR A 79 -5.12 -2.08 -1.19
CA THR A 79 -4.94 -0.70 -0.71
C THR A 79 -4.76 -0.66 0.81
N THR A 80 -5.61 -1.38 1.57
CA THR A 80 -5.51 -1.45 3.03
C THR A 80 -4.22 -2.12 3.48
N ALA A 81 -3.78 -3.20 2.84
CA ALA A 81 -2.53 -3.87 3.19
C ALA A 81 -1.32 -2.94 3.03
N LEU A 82 -1.25 -2.20 1.91
CA LEU A 82 -0.17 -1.24 1.66
C LEU A 82 -0.14 -0.13 2.72
N LEU A 83 -1.29 0.44 3.06
CA LEU A 83 -1.39 1.49 4.08
C LEU A 83 -0.98 0.97 5.47
N LEU A 84 -1.38 -0.25 5.83
CA LEU A 84 -1.00 -0.88 7.10
C LEU A 84 0.53 -1.05 7.22
N TYR A 85 1.23 -1.30 6.11
CA TYR A 85 2.69 -1.41 6.11
C TYR A 85 3.42 -0.08 6.23
N GLY A 86 2.73 1.04 5.96
CA GLY A 86 3.28 2.39 6.01
C GLY A 86 3.25 3.05 7.40
N GLY A 87 2.44 2.54 8.31
CA GLY A 87 2.24 3.10 9.66
C GLY A 87 1.22 4.23 9.72
#